data_AF-A0A951QR15-F1
#
_entry.id   AF-A0A951QR15-F1
#
_cell.length_a   1.000
_cell.length_b   1.000
_cell.length_c   1.000
_cell.angle_alpha   90.00
_cell.angle_beta   90.00
_cell.angle_gamma   90.00
#
_symmetry.space_group_name_H-M   'P 1'
#
loop_
_entity.id
_entity.type
_entity.pdbx_description
1 polymer ?
#
loop_
_entity_poly.entity_id
_entity_poly.type
_entity_poly.pdbx_seq_one_letter_code
_entity_poly.pdbx_strand_id
1 'polypeptide(L)'
;MNSIISDAHIQVLKFIIPILQKHDIDYHVTGGLAGNLYGSQWFLRDIDIEVAQKDMEKVAELFREYITIQPTILVDEEFELLMMTLTINDIDVEINQAEDVFVCHQGMKVRLDTDLSKANIIIFENLEMKVQPLIDIIKYKEILGREEDLIDLRKLA
;
A
#
# COMPACT_ATOMS: atom_id res chain seq x y z
N MET A 1 12.32 -4.41 22.33
CA MET A 1 11.22 -3.60 21.78
C MET A 1 10.63 -4.42 20.66
N ASN A 2 9.34 -4.79 20.74
CA ASN A 2 8.67 -5.40 19.59
C ASN A 2 8.51 -4.29 18.56
N SER A 3 9.30 -4.33 17.50
CA SER A 3 9.14 -3.40 16.37
C SER A 3 7.79 -3.68 15.74
N ILE A 4 7.00 -2.62 15.51
CA ILE A 4 5.70 -2.69 14.84
C ILE A 4 5.83 -3.12 13.37
N ILE A 5 7.01 -2.88 12.78
CA ILE A 5 7.45 -3.42 11.49
C ILE A 5 8.50 -4.49 11.80
N SER A 6 8.18 -5.76 11.54
CA SER A 6 9.10 -6.87 11.84
C SER A 6 10.29 -6.93 10.88
N ASP A 7 11.35 -7.65 11.26
CA ASP A 7 12.50 -7.89 10.38
C ASP A 7 12.09 -8.56 9.06
N ALA A 8 11.07 -9.43 9.08
CA ALA A 8 10.54 -10.05 7.86
C ALA A 8 9.95 -9.01 6.90
N HIS A 9 9.15 -8.05 7.39
CA HIS A 9 8.66 -6.95 6.57
C HIS A 9 9.81 -6.12 5.98
N ILE A 10 10.84 -5.83 6.79
CA ILE A 10 12.02 -5.08 6.33
C ILE A 10 12.74 -5.83 5.20
N GLN A 11 12.89 -7.15 5.29
CA GLN A 11 13.50 -7.95 4.22
C GLN A 11 12.65 -7.94 2.94
N VAL A 12 11.32 -8.01 3.06
CA VAL A 12 10.41 -7.93 1.91
C VAL A 12 10.48 -6.56 1.24
N LEU A 13 10.51 -5.46 2.01
CA LEU A 13 10.67 -4.12 1.47
C LEU A 13 12.02 -3.94 0.74
N LYS A 14 13.11 -4.43 1.34
CA LYS A 14 14.46 -4.42 0.72
C LYS A 14 14.54 -5.30 -0.53
N PHE A 15 13.59 -6.20 -0.75
CA PHE A 15 13.49 -7.00 -1.97
C PHE A 15 12.62 -6.32 -3.04
N ILE A 16 11.40 -5.91 -2.71
CA ILE A 16 10.42 -5.40 -3.68
C ILE A 16 10.78 -4.00 -4.19
N ILE A 17 11.08 -3.08 -3.29
CA ILE A 17 11.23 -1.66 -3.64
C ILE A 17 12.36 -1.44 -4.65
N PRO A 18 13.56 -2.05 -4.50
CA PRO A 18 14.61 -1.89 -5.51
C PRO A 18 14.23 -2.48 -6.87
N ILE A 19 13.41 -3.53 -6.93
CA ILE A 19 12.93 -4.11 -8.19
C ILE A 19 11.98 -3.14 -8.88
N LEU A 20 11.00 -2.57 -8.16
CA LEU A 20 10.09 -1.57 -8.71
C LEU A 20 10.87 -0.36 -9.26
N GLN A 21 11.82 0.16 -8.47
CA GLN A 21 12.67 1.29 -8.87
C GLN A 21 13.54 0.98 -10.08
N LYS A 22 14.20 -0.18 -10.11
CA LYS A 22 15.06 -0.61 -11.24
C LYS A 22 14.29 -0.73 -12.55
N HIS A 23 13.00 -1.03 -12.48
CA HIS A 23 12.14 -1.21 -13.64
C HIS A 23 11.29 0.03 -13.95
N ASP A 24 11.59 1.18 -13.35
CA ASP A 24 10.87 2.45 -13.56
C ASP A 24 9.35 2.33 -13.31
N ILE A 25 8.95 1.49 -12.35
CA ILE A 25 7.55 1.38 -11.92
C ILE A 25 7.27 2.53 -10.97
N ASP A 26 6.29 3.37 -11.28
CA ASP A 26 5.82 4.38 -10.35
C ASP A 26 4.91 3.73 -9.32
N TYR A 27 5.12 4.06 -8.04
CA TYR A 27 4.43 3.40 -6.95
C TYR A 27 4.27 4.30 -5.73
N HIS A 28 3.28 3.97 -4.90
CA HIS A 28 3.16 4.45 -3.54
C HIS A 28 3.14 3.27 -2.57
N VAL A 29 3.91 3.36 -1.49
CA VAL A 29 3.59 2.64 -0.26
C VAL A 29 2.37 3.31 0.36
N THR A 30 1.33 2.53 0.62
CA THR A 30 0.04 3.00 1.16
C THR A 30 -0.33 2.23 2.44
N GLY A 31 -1.58 2.34 2.90
CA GLY A 31 -2.12 1.44 3.90
C GLY A 31 -1.47 1.52 5.28
N GLY A 32 -1.32 0.36 5.92
CA GLY A 32 -0.77 0.27 7.28
C GLY A 32 0.69 0.73 7.37
N LEU A 33 1.51 0.26 6.42
CA LEU A 33 2.94 0.58 6.38
C LEU A 33 3.17 2.08 6.19
N ALA A 34 2.41 2.74 5.32
CA ALA A 34 2.52 4.18 5.15
C ALA A 34 2.23 4.93 6.46
N GLY A 35 1.18 4.54 7.19
CA GLY A 35 0.89 5.05 8.52
C GLY A 35 2.07 4.87 9.50
N ASN A 36 2.68 3.69 9.52
CA ASN A 36 3.84 3.42 10.38
C ASN A 36 5.06 4.29 9.99
N LEU A 37 5.29 4.51 8.69
CA LEU A 37 6.37 5.37 8.20
C LEU A 37 6.18 6.85 8.58
N TYR A 38 4.94 7.30 8.78
CA TYR A 38 4.64 8.60 9.39
C TYR A 38 4.67 8.61 10.92
N GLY A 39 4.74 7.44 11.56
CA GLY A 39 4.92 7.30 13.01
C GLY A 39 3.78 6.61 13.77
N SER A 40 2.75 6.09 13.09
CA SER A 40 1.70 5.30 13.76
C SER A 40 2.30 4.03 14.38
N GLN A 41 1.69 3.54 15.47
CA GLN A 41 2.24 2.42 16.27
C GLN A 41 1.47 1.11 16.10
N TRP A 42 0.71 0.97 15.01
CA TRP A 42 -0.05 -0.26 14.75
C TRP A 42 0.88 -1.39 14.32
N PHE A 43 0.58 -2.60 14.77
CA PHE A 43 1.27 -3.78 14.26
C PHE A 43 0.98 -3.92 12.76
N LEU A 44 2.05 -3.96 11.97
CA LEU A 44 1.94 -4.17 10.54
C LEU A 44 1.60 -5.64 10.26
N ARG A 45 0.62 -5.86 9.39
CA ARG A 45 0.16 -7.20 8.99
C ARG A 45 0.66 -7.59 7.61
N ASP A 46 0.61 -6.65 6.70
CA ASP A 46 0.82 -6.76 5.26
C ASP A 46 1.56 -5.51 4.74
N ILE A 47 1.93 -5.55 3.46
CA ILE A 47 2.53 -4.40 2.77
C ILE A 47 1.62 -4.02 1.61
N ASP A 48 1.07 -2.82 1.67
CA ASP A 48 0.22 -2.28 0.59
C ASP A 48 1.04 -1.39 -0.34
N ILE A 49 1.02 -1.69 -1.64
CA ILE A 49 1.67 -0.89 -2.68
C ILE A 49 0.68 -0.60 -3.81
N GLU A 50 0.51 0.67 -4.14
CA GLU A 50 -0.23 1.12 -5.32
C GLU A 50 0.74 1.30 -6.49
N VAL A 51 0.38 0.85 -7.69
CA VAL A 51 1.10 1.07 -8.94
C VAL A 51 0.14 1.52 -10.04
N ALA A 52 0.66 2.07 -11.14
CA ALA A 52 -0.20 2.42 -12.27
C ALA A 52 -0.79 1.16 -12.91
N GLN A 53 -2.06 1.20 -13.32
CA GLN A 53 -2.75 0.06 -13.93
C GLN A 53 -1.99 -0.51 -15.14
N LYS A 54 -1.38 0.37 -15.95
CA LYS A 54 -0.56 0.00 -17.10
C LYS A 54 0.64 -0.89 -16.74
N ASP A 55 1.10 -0.83 -15.49
CA ASP A 55 2.28 -1.52 -15.00
C ASP A 55 1.92 -2.84 -14.29
N MET A 56 0.64 -3.11 -14.02
CA MET A 56 0.19 -4.32 -13.31
C MET A 56 0.68 -5.62 -13.94
N GLU A 57 0.59 -5.76 -15.26
CA GLU A 57 1.06 -6.96 -15.98
C GLU A 57 2.58 -7.14 -15.84
N LYS A 58 3.32 -6.03 -15.93
CA LYS A 58 4.78 -6.03 -15.78
C LYS A 58 5.19 -6.40 -14.35
N VAL A 59 4.51 -5.87 -13.34
CA VAL A 59 4.76 -6.24 -11.94
C VAL A 59 4.42 -7.71 -11.70
N ALA A 60 3.31 -8.22 -12.26
CA ALA A 60 2.96 -9.63 -12.17
C ALA A 60 4.03 -10.54 -12.83
N GLU A 61 4.63 -10.11 -13.95
CA GLU A 61 5.74 -10.85 -14.54
C GLU A 61 7.00 -10.82 -13.66
N LEU A 62 7.37 -9.65 -13.11
CA LEU A 62 8.56 -9.50 -12.25
C LEU A 62 8.51 -10.35 -10.99
N PHE A 63 7.31 -10.54 -10.43
CA PHE A 63 7.10 -11.27 -9.18
C PHE A 63 6.32 -12.58 -9.36
N ARG A 64 6.30 -13.16 -10.57
CA ARG A 64 5.49 -14.33 -10.93
C ARG A 64 5.60 -15.49 -9.94
N GLU A 65 6.78 -15.74 -9.38
CA GLU A 65 7.04 -16.84 -8.45
C GLU A 65 6.43 -16.63 -7.05
N TYR A 66 6.04 -15.40 -6.72
CA TYR A 66 5.50 -15.03 -5.41
C TYR A 66 3.99 -14.79 -5.43
N ILE A 67 3.35 -14.80 -6.60
CA ILE A 67 1.92 -14.56 -6.74
C ILE A 67 1.13 -15.69 -6.07
N THR A 68 0.34 -15.33 -5.06
CA THR A 68 -0.64 -16.21 -4.40
C THR A 68 -2.06 -15.92 -4.86
N ILE A 69 -2.36 -14.67 -5.22
CA ILE A 69 -3.62 -14.28 -5.87
C ILE A 69 -3.28 -13.58 -7.19
N GLN A 70 -3.71 -14.18 -8.30
CA GLN A 70 -3.52 -13.62 -9.64
C GLN A 70 -4.21 -12.25 -9.79
N PRO A 71 -3.73 -11.37 -10.69
CA PRO A 71 -4.39 -10.11 -10.98
C PRO A 71 -5.89 -10.27 -11.22
N THR A 72 -6.70 -9.67 -10.36
CA THR A 72 -8.16 -9.79 -10.38
C THR A 72 -8.83 -8.52 -9.87
N ILE A 73 -10.06 -8.28 -10.31
CA ILE A 73 -10.88 -7.23 -9.73
C ILE A 73 -11.45 -7.75 -8.41
N LEU A 74 -11.05 -7.14 -7.30
CA LEU A 74 -11.68 -7.29 -6.00
C LEU A 74 -12.91 -6.39 -5.94
N VAL A 75 -14.02 -6.93 -5.42
CA VAL A 75 -15.21 -6.18 -5.05
C VAL A 75 -15.69 -6.73 -3.71
N ASP A 76 -15.54 -5.95 -2.65
CA ASP A 76 -15.98 -6.31 -1.31
C ASP A 76 -16.70 -5.14 -0.60
N GLU A 77 -16.88 -5.26 0.72
CA GLU A 77 -17.56 -4.25 1.52
C GLU A 77 -16.77 -2.94 1.68
N GLU A 78 -15.45 -2.98 1.53
CA GLU A 78 -14.54 -1.84 1.72
C GLU A 78 -14.03 -1.26 0.38
N PHE A 79 -13.93 -2.07 -0.66
CA PHE A 79 -13.16 -1.74 -1.85
C PHE A 79 -13.70 -2.33 -3.15
N GLU A 80 -13.48 -1.59 -4.24
CA GLU A 80 -13.49 -2.10 -5.61
C GLU A 80 -12.22 -1.63 -6.34
N LEU A 81 -11.34 -2.56 -6.71
CA LEU A 81 -10.08 -2.28 -7.41
C LEU A 81 -9.49 -3.53 -8.08
N LEU A 82 -8.59 -3.33 -9.05
CA LEU A 82 -7.70 -4.38 -9.54
C LEU A 82 -6.53 -4.57 -8.58
N MET A 83 -6.33 -5.80 -8.11
CA MET A 83 -5.23 -6.15 -7.21
C MET A 83 -4.58 -7.48 -7.59
N MET A 84 -3.42 -7.75 -7.01
CA MET A 84 -2.85 -9.08 -6.86
C MET A 84 -2.17 -9.19 -5.48
N THR A 85 -2.02 -10.42 -5.00
CA THR A 85 -1.31 -10.68 -3.74
C THR A 85 -0.07 -11.49 -4.03
N LEU A 86 1.05 -11.03 -3.46
CA LEU A 86 2.30 -11.76 -3.38
C LEU A 86 2.47 -12.25 -1.94
N THR A 87 3.08 -13.42 -1.75
CA THR A 87 3.53 -13.86 -0.41
C THR A 87 5.04 -14.09 -0.46
N ILE A 88 5.79 -13.31 0.31
CA ILE A 88 7.26 -13.36 0.37
C ILE A 88 7.67 -13.45 1.84
N ASN A 89 8.41 -14.50 2.22
CA ASN A 89 8.81 -14.74 3.61
C ASN A 89 7.63 -14.72 4.60
N ASP A 90 6.51 -15.34 4.22
CA ASP A 90 5.25 -15.37 5.00
C ASP A 90 4.62 -13.99 5.27
N ILE A 91 5.04 -12.95 4.54
CA ILE A 91 4.41 -11.63 4.54
C ILE A 91 3.66 -11.44 3.23
N ASP A 92 2.39 -11.06 3.36
CA ASP A 92 1.58 -10.71 2.21
C ASP A 92 1.89 -9.28 1.75
N VAL A 93 1.97 -9.13 0.43
CA VAL A 93 2.13 -7.85 -0.24
C VAL A 93 1.01 -7.69 -1.24
N GLU A 94 0.16 -6.70 -1.00
CA GLU A 94 -0.94 -6.35 -1.88
C GLU A 94 -0.48 -5.30 -2.88
N ILE A 95 -0.49 -5.68 -4.17
CA ILE A 95 -0.22 -4.75 -5.26
C ILE A 95 -1.54 -4.34 -5.89
N ASN A 96 -1.85 -3.06 -5.78
CA ASN A 96 -3.12 -2.47 -6.16
C ASN A 96 -2.93 -1.52 -7.34
N GLN A 97 -3.87 -1.46 -8.27
CA GLN A 97 -3.88 -0.35 -9.24
C GLN A 97 -4.20 0.96 -8.51
N ALA A 98 -3.60 2.08 -8.91
CA ALA A 98 -3.87 3.39 -8.33
C ALA A 98 -5.11 4.06 -8.95
N GLU A 99 -5.38 3.79 -10.23
CA GLU A 99 -6.50 4.35 -10.98
C GLU A 99 -7.80 3.56 -10.74
N ASP A 100 -8.94 4.22 -10.90
CA ASP A 100 -10.28 3.58 -10.83
C ASP A 100 -10.49 2.71 -9.56
N VAL A 101 -9.87 3.10 -8.45
CA VAL A 101 -10.08 2.52 -7.12
C VAL A 101 -11.30 3.17 -6.49
N PHE A 102 -12.14 2.37 -5.86
CA PHE A 102 -13.28 2.88 -5.09
C PHE A 102 -13.24 2.35 -3.67
N VAL A 103 -13.50 3.25 -2.72
CA VAL A 103 -13.84 2.88 -1.35
C VAL A 103 -15.34 2.70 -1.26
N CYS A 104 -15.75 1.57 -0.70
CA CYS A 104 -17.11 1.20 -0.40
C CYS A 104 -17.33 1.35 1.12
N HIS A 105 -18.39 2.04 1.53
CA HIS A 105 -18.77 2.10 2.95
C HIS A 105 -20.27 2.41 3.08
N GLN A 106 -21.01 1.56 3.81
CA GLN A 106 -22.45 1.74 4.08
C GLN A 106 -23.30 2.02 2.82
N GLY A 107 -22.98 1.36 1.71
CA GLY A 107 -23.69 1.52 0.43
C GLY A 107 -23.29 2.77 -0.37
N MET A 108 -22.35 3.58 0.13
CA MET A 108 -21.67 4.60 -0.66
C MET A 108 -20.47 3.99 -1.38
N LYS A 109 -20.21 4.44 -2.60
CA LYS A 109 -19.03 4.10 -3.39
C LYS A 109 -18.35 5.40 -3.83
N VAL A 110 -17.15 5.63 -3.33
CA VAL A 110 -16.40 6.88 -3.56
C VAL A 110 -15.11 6.54 -4.28
N ARG A 111 -14.88 7.16 -5.44
CA ARG A 111 -13.64 7.01 -6.18
C ARG A 111 -12.48 7.65 -5.40
N LEU A 112 -11.35 6.96 -5.31
CA LEU A 112 -10.10 7.54 -4.87
C LEU A 112 -9.38 8.14 -6.07
N ASP A 113 -8.98 9.41 -5.95
CA ASP A 113 -8.20 10.11 -6.98
C ASP A 113 -6.72 10.10 -6.59
N THR A 114 -6.13 8.89 -6.52
CA THR A 114 -4.70 8.72 -6.26
C THR A 114 -3.88 9.27 -7.42
N ASP A 115 -2.95 10.15 -7.09
CA ASP A 115 -1.98 10.73 -8.02
C ASP A 115 -0.59 10.24 -7.64
N LEU A 116 -0.09 9.20 -8.33
CA LEU A 116 1.22 8.58 -8.07
C LEU A 116 2.40 9.57 -8.20
N SER A 117 2.20 10.71 -8.87
CA SER A 117 3.23 11.75 -8.95
C SER A 117 3.41 12.54 -7.65
N LYS A 118 2.42 12.47 -6.74
CA LYS A 118 2.43 13.16 -5.44
C LYS A 118 2.78 12.16 -4.34
N ALA A 119 4.07 11.90 -4.21
CA ALA A 119 4.62 11.08 -3.13
C ALA A 119 5.41 11.93 -2.14
N ASN A 120 5.39 11.53 -0.86
CA ASN A 120 6.42 11.92 0.08
C ASN A 120 7.56 10.90 0.01
N ILE A 121 8.80 11.39 -0.01
CA ILE A 121 9.98 10.54 0.06
C ILE A 121 10.36 10.31 1.53
N ILE A 122 10.29 9.07 1.98
CA ILE A 122 10.67 8.68 3.35
C ILE A 122 11.84 7.69 3.27
N ILE A 123 12.87 7.93 4.07
CA ILE A 123 14.01 7.01 4.23
C ILE A 123 13.78 6.16 5.48
N PHE A 124 13.68 4.86 5.30
CA PHE A 124 13.56 3.89 6.39
C PHE A 124 14.49 2.72 6.11
N GLU A 125 15.29 2.28 7.09
CA GLU A 125 16.21 1.15 6.92
C GLU A 125 17.20 1.30 5.73
N ASN A 126 17.61 2.54 5.45
CA ASN A 126 18.41 2.96 4.28
C ASN A 126 17.74 2.72 2.91
N LEU A 127 16.43 2.52 2.90
CA LEU A 127 15.61 2.39 1.72
C LEU A 127 14.80 3.68 1.52
N GLU A 128 14.97 4.31 0.37
CA GLU A 128 14.16 5.44 -0.05
C GLU A 128 12.83 4.93 -0.63
N MET A 129 11.70 5.38 -0.07
CA MET A 129 10.37 4.95 -0.50
C MET A 129 9.49 6.14 -0.85
N LYS A 130 8.76 6.00 -1.96
CA LYS A 130 7.62 6.85 -2.31
C LYS A 130 6.43 6.41 -1.47
N VAL A 131 5.96 7.28 -0.57
CA VAL A 131 4.86 7.00 0.36
C VAL A 131 3.69 7.92 0.02
N GLN A 132 2.47 7.37 0.02
CA GLN A 132 1.26 8.15 -0.19
C GLN A 132 1.21 9.33 0.80
N PRO A 133 0.79 10.54 0.40
CA PRO A 133 0.71 11.67 1.31
C PRO A 133 -0.18 11.36 2.50
N LEU A 134 0.28 11.71 3.72
CA LEU A 134 -0.46 11.43 4.96
C LEU A 134 -1.91 11.94 4.92
N ILE A 135 -2.13 13.11 4.32
CA ILE A 135 -3.46 13.70 4.20
C ILE A 135 -4.39 12.86 3.32
N ASP A 136 -3.87 12.17 2.31
CA ASP A 136 -4.68 11.31 1.44
C ASP A 136 -4.97 9.97 2.13
N ILE A 137 -4.03 9.46 2.95
CA ILE A 137 -4.28 8.30 3.82
C ILE A 137 -5.42 8.58 4.81
N ILE A 138 -5.39 9.75 5.46
CA ILE A 138 -6.44 10.17 6.38
C ILE A 138 -7.79 10.23 5.66
N LYS A 139 -7.86 10.87 4.49
CA LYS A 139 -9.11 11.01 3.72
C LYS A 139 -9.75 9.66 3.39
N TYR A 140 -9.01 8.70 2.85
CA TYR A 140 -9.65 7.43 2.45
C TYR A 140 -10.06 6.61 3.68
N LYS A 141 -9.30 6.68 4.79
CA LYS A 141 -9.67 6.04 6.06
C LYS A 141 -10.88 6.68 6.74
N GLU A 142 -11.11 7.99 6.54
CA GLU A 142 -12.35 8.68 6.92
C GLU A 142 -13.55 8.09 6.18
N ILE A 143 -13.42 7.82 4.88
CA ILE A 143 -14.49 7.23 4.08
C ILE A 143 -14.78 5.79 4.55
N LEU A 144 -13.74 5.01 4.85
CA LEU A 144 -13.86 3.64 5.38
C LEU A 144 -14.41 3.57 6.81
N GLY A 145 -14.46 4.69 7.54
CA GLY A 145 -14.87 4.71 8.95
C GLY A 145 -13.86 4.04 9.90
N ARG A 146 -12.56 4.03 9.57
CA ARG A 146 -11.51 3.46 10.43
C ARG A 146 -11.12 4.43 11.55
N GLU A 147 -12.06 4.70 12.47
CA GLU A 147 -11.92 5.71 13.51
C GLU A 147 -10.69 5.54 14.41
N GLU A 148 -10.32 4.30 14.74
CA GLU A 148 -9.12 4.01 15.53
C GLU A 148 -7.84 4.45 14.81
N ASP A 149 -7.73 4.16 13.51
CA ASP A 149 -6.61 4.59 12.69
C ASP A 149 -6.53 6.12 12.63
N LEU A 150 -7.67 6.79 12.49
CA LEU A 150 -7.75 8.24 12.33
C LEU A 150 -7.29 9.01 13.58
N ILE A 151 -7.53 8.47 14.78
CA ILE A 151 -7.09 9.09 16.03
C ILE A 151 -5.57 9.27 16.04
N ASP A 152 -4.82 8.29 15.55
CA ASP A 152 -3.37 8.35 15.54
C ASP A 152 -2.83 9.14 14.35
N LEU A 153 -3.35 8.93 13.14
CA LEU A 153 -2.86 9.64 11.96
C LEU A 153 -3.08 11.15 12.06
N ARG A 154 -4.20 11.61 12.62
CA ARG A 154 -4.48 13.04 12.79
C ARG A 154 -3.52 13.74 13.76
N LYS A 155 -2.82 13.01 14.64
CA LYS A 155 -1.77 13.58 15.51
C LYS A 155 -0.45 13.79 14.76
N LEU A 156 -0.30 13.17 13.59
CA LEU A 156 0.92 13.17 12.78
C LEU A 156 0.85 14.15 11.60
N ALA A 157 -0.32 14.73 11.33
CA ALA A 157 -0.61 15.62 10.21
C ALA A 157 -0.34 17.10 10.50
#